data_AF-A0A8T6IFR2-F1
#
_entry.id   AF-A0A8T6IFR2-F1
#
_cell.length_a   1.000
_cell.length_b   1.000
_cell.length_c   1.000
_cell.angle_alpha   90.00
_cell.angle_beta   90.00
_cell.angle_gamma   90.00
#
_symmetry.space_group_name_H-M   'P 1'
#
loop_
_entity.id
_entity.type
_entity.pdbx_description
1 polymer ?
#
loop_
_entity_poly.entity_id
_entity_poly.type
_entity_poly.pdbx_seq_one_letter_code
_entity_poly.pdbx_strand_id
1 'polypeptide(L)'
;SISYYPKKVDRALLRALPWTVGLLAISTVLSFAAGSFFGAMMAWPRAPGFMRRFVPMFMVLSAVPYYLLGLILVYIFAFVMRILPLGGAYSSGTIPQLDLDFLLDVIRHGMLPALSIVLTSVGFWALGMRGVMVTVLGEDYLTLAEAKGLPDRRIFFAYAMRNALLPQVTSLAIALGTVASGSVLVEVVFNYPGIGWLLYNALRSSDYYMVQGVTFFLILTVAVSVLIVDMIYPLLDPRIER
;
A
#
# COMPACT_ATOMS: atom_id res chain seq x y z
N SER A 1 14.09 21.46 -17.01
CA SER A 1 14.27 20.09 -17.49
C SER A 1 14.74 20.16 -18.93
N ILE A 2 15.83 19.48 -19.22
CA ILE A 2 16.38 19.34 -20.57
C ILE A 2 15.53 18.33 -21.35
N SER A 3 15.08 17.24 -20.72
CA SER A 3 14.31 16.18 -21.38
C SER A 3 12.84 16.51 -21.62
N TYR A 4 12.25 17.45 -20.87
CA TYR A 4 10.84 17.84 -20.98
C TYR A 4 10.63 19.27 -21.49
N TYR A 5 11.65 19.92 -22.04
CA TYR A 5 11.53 21.28 -22.55
C TYR A 5 10.34 21.43 -23.53
N PRO A 6 9.50 22.49 -23.41
CA PRO A 6 9.61 23.67 -22.55
C PRO A 6 8.94 23.52 -21.16
N LYS A 7 8.52 22.31 -20.76
CA LYS A 7 7.84 22.12 -19.47
C LYS A 7 8.83 22.31 -18.30
N LYS A 8 8.38 23.08 -17.32
CA LYS A 8 9.08 23.27 -16.04
C LYS A 8 8.97 22.00 -15.17
N VAL A 9 9.91 21.85 -14.24
CA VAL A 9 10.06 20.67 -13.37
C VAL A 9 8.85 20.48 -12.44
N ASP A 10 8.37 21.57 -11.85
CA ASP A 10 7.13 21.63 -11.05
C ASP A 10 5.92 21.02 -11.80
N ARG A 11 5.74 21.37 -13.07
CA ARG A 11 4.64 20.84 -13.88
C ARG A 11 4.78 19.35 -14.20
N ALA A 12 6.02 18.84 -14.31
CA ALA A 12 6.25 17.41 -14.48
C ALA A 12 5.90 16.66 -13.19
N LEU A 13 6.35 17.18 -12.04
CA LEU A 13 6.04 16.61 -10.72
C LEU A 13 4.54 16.60 -10.43
N LEU A 14 3.84 17.72 -10.63
CA LEU A 14 2.40 17.82 -10.39
C LEU A 14 1.56 16.88 -11.27
N ARG A 15 2.07 16.48 -12.43
CA ARG A 15 1.41 15.49 -13.30
C ARG A 15 1.66 14.06 -12.86
N ALA A 16 2.83 13.78 -12.30
CA ALA A 16 3.22 12.44 -11.85
C ALA A 16 2.71 12.10 -10.45
N LEU A 17 2.61 13.11 -9.57
CA LEU A 17 2.21 12.96 -8.17
C LEU A 17 0.87 12.21 -8.00
N PRO A 18 -0.21 12.55 -8.73
CA PRO A 18 -1.49 11.84 -8.56
C PRO A 18 -1.40 10.35 -8.89
N TRP A 19 -0.56 9.96 -9.85
CA TRP A 19 -0.35 8.56 -10.22
C TRP A 19 0.33 7.80 -9.08
N THR A 20 1.43 8.35 -8.57
CA THR A 20 2.16 7.77 -7.43
C THR A 20 1.29 7.67 -6.19
N VAL A 21 0.65 8.77 -5.78
CA VAL A 21 -0.20 8.81 -4.58
C VAL A 21 -1.40 7.89 -4.75
N GLY A 22 -2.09 7.93 -5.89
CA GLY A 22 -3.26 7.08 -6.14
C GLY A 22 -2.91 5.60 -6.07
N LEU A 23 -1.86 5.18 -6.78
CA LEU A 23 -1.42 3.78 -6.78
C LEU A 23 -1.04 3.32 -5.36
N LEU A 24 -0.18 4.08 -4.68
CA LEU A 24 0.38 3.66 -3.40
C LEU A 24 -0.63 3.77 -2.26
N ALA A 25 -1.44 4.83 -2.21
CA ALA A 25 -2.46 4.98 -1.16
C ALA A 25 -3.52 3.89 -1.26
N ILE A 26 -4.06 3.64 -2.46
CA ILE A 26 -5.06 2.59 -2.67
C ILE A 26 -4.48 1.23 -2.32
N SER A 27 -3.28 0.91 -2.82
CA SER A 27 -2.61 -0.37 -2.53
C SER A 27 -2.35 -0.54 -1.02
N THR A 28 -1.91 0.52 -0.34
CA THR A 28 -1.65 0.49 1.11
C THR A 28 -2.92 0.25 1.90
N VAL A 29 -4.02 0.95 1.59
CA VAL A 29 -5.31 0.79 2.27
C VAL A 29 -5.87 -0.62 2.04
N LEU A 30 -5.83 -1.13 0.80
CA LEU A 30 -6.26 -2.49 0.49
C LEU A 30 -5.42 -3.52 1.24
N SER A 31 -4.10 -3.32 1.29
CA SER A 31 -3.18 -4.20 2.00
C SER A 31 -3.43 -4.24 3.50
N PHE A 32 -3.63 -3.06 4.09
CA PHE A 32 -3.96 -2.91 5.50
C PHE A 32 -5.29 -3.58 5.82
N ALA A 33 -6.33 -3.34 5.01
CA ALA A 33 -7.67 -3.88 5.27
C ALA A 33 -7.67 -5.41 5.17
N ALA A 34 -7.14 -5.96 4.06
CA ALA A 34 -7.07 -7.40 3.84
C ALA A 34 -6.12 -8.06 4.84
N GLY A 35 -4.93 -7.50 5.05
CA GLY A 35 -3.94 -8.02 5.98
C GLY A 35 -4.45 -8.03 7.41
N SER A 36 -4.98 -6.92 7.91
CA SER A 36 -5.57 -6.86 9.25
C SER A 36 -6.72 -7.85 9.41
N PHE A 37 -7.60 -7.99 8.41
CA PHE A 37 -8.68 -8.97 8.48
C PHE A 37 -8.16 -10.41 8.54
N PHE A 38 -7.32 -10.82 7.59
CA PHE A 38 -6.79 -12.20 7.55
C PHE A 38 -5.86 -12.50 8.73
N GLY A 39 -5.05 -11.55 9.16
CA GLY A 39 -4.20 -11.65 10.34
C GLY A 39 -5.00 -11.91 11.62
N ALA A 40 -6.08 -11.17 11.83
CA ALA A 40 -6.99 -11.39 12.94
C ALA A 40 -7.65 -12.77 12.87
N MET A 41 -8.11 -13.19 11.68
CA MET A 41 -8.68 -14.53 11.50
C MET A 41 -7.68 -15.66 11.75
N MET A 42 -6.40 -15.49 11.39
CA MET A 42 -5.35 -16.49 11.65
C MET A 42 -5.03 -16.69 13.13
N ALA A 43 -5.24 -15.66 13.95
CA ALA A 43 -5.08 -15.73 15.41
C ALA A 43 -6.35 -16.18 16.14
N TRP A 44 -7.53 -15.90 15.58
CA TRP A 44 -8.81 -16.15 16.26
C TRP A 44 -9.04 -17.65 16.53
N PRO A 45 -9.25 -18.08 17.79
CA PRO A 45 -9.32 -19.50 18.14
C PRO A 45 -10.45 -20.26 17.44
N ARG A 46 -11.59 -19.57 17.26
CA ARG A 46 -12.83 -20.12 16.68
C ARG A 46 -12.91 -19.94 15.16
N ALA A 47 -11.87 -19.40 14.52
CA ALA A 47 -11.81 -19.36 13.07
C ALA A 47 -11.60 -20.77 12.50
N PRO A 48 -12.00 -21.02 11.24
CA PRO A 48 -11.78 -22.32 10.60
C PRO A 48 -10.31 -22.76 10.70
N GLY A 49 -10.08 -24.03 11.03
CA GLY A 49 -8.72 -24.55 11.28
C GLY A 49 -7.74 -24.36 10.11
N PHE A 50 -8.23 -24.31 8.87
CA PHE A 50 -7.42 -24.06 7.68
C PHE A 50 -6.80 -22.66 7.66
N MET A 51 -7.37 -21.69 8.39
CA MET A 51 -6.89 -20.31 8.39
C MET A 51 -5.42 -20.22 8.86
N ARG A 52 -5.05 -21.03 9.86
CA ARG A 52 -3.67 -21.13 10.38
C ARG A 52 -2.67 -21.60 9.32
N ARG A 53 -3.11 -22.31 8.28
CA ARG A 53 -2.24 -22.79 7.19
C ARG A 53 -1.79 -21.68 6.25
N PHE A 54 -2.40 -20.49 6.29
CA PHE A 54 -1.96 -19.35 5.50
C PHE A 54 -0.78 -18.60 6.11
N VAL A 55 -0.40 -18.86 7.36
CA VAL A 55 0.72 -18.14 8.00
C VAL A 55 2.02 -18.26 7.19
N PRO A 56 2.46 -19.45 6.75
CA PRO A 56 3.67 -19.56 5.90
C PRO A 56 3.54 -18.82 4.57
N MET A 57 2.35 -18.82 3.96
CA MET A 57 2.09 -18.08 2.72
C MET A 57 2.30 -16.58 2.92
N PHE A 58 1.75 -15.99 3.98
CA PHE A 58 1.95 -14.57 4.29
C PHE A 58 3.40 -14.24 4.67
N MET A 59 4.14 -15.17 5.30
CA MET A 59 5.58 -15.01 5.55
C MET A 59 6.36 -14.93 4.24
N VAL A 60 6.11 -15.84 3.30
CA VAL A 60 6.75 -15.81 1.97
C VAL A 60 6.40 -14.51 1.25
N LEU A 61 5.12 -14.14 1.20
CA LEU A 61 4.67 -12.91 0.55
C LEU A 61 5.36 -11.66 1.15
N SER A 62 5.51 -11.59 2.48
CA SER A 62 6.17 -10.47 3.15
C SER A 62 7.67 -10.37 2.86
N ALA A 63 8.31 -11.48 2.49
CA ALA A 63 9.74 -11.55 2.21
C ALA A 63 10.09 -11.22 0.75
N VAL A 64 9.15 -11.41 -0.17
CA VAL A 64 9.38 -11.15 -1.61
C VAL A 64 9.34 -9.65 -1.89
N PRO A 65 10.36 -9.06 -2.52
CA PRO A 65 10.32 -7.67 -2.97
C PRO A 65 9.21 -7.42 -3.99
N TYR A 66 8.49 -6.30 -3.81
CA TYR A 66 7.36 -5.86 -4.66
C TYR A 66 7.62 -5.97 -6.16
N TYR A 67 8.77 -5.46 -6.62
CA TYR A 67 9.11 -5.38 -8.02
C TYR A 67 9.40 -6.77 -8.63
N LEU A 68 9.97 -7.70 -7.85
CA LEU A 68 10.21 -9.08 -8.31
C LEU A 68 8.89 -9.83 -8.49
N LEU A 69 7.98 -9.69 -7.53
CA LEU A 69 6.63 -10.24 -7.68
C LEU A 69 5.93 -9.58 -8.87
N GLY A 70 6.10 -8.27 -9.06
CA GLY A 70 5.60 -7.54 -10.22
C GLY A 70 6.05 -8.14 -11.55
N LEU A 71 7.33 -8.49 -11.71
CA LEU A 71 7.85 -9.15 -12.91
C LEU A 71 7.18 -10.51 -13.17
N ILE A 72 6.96 -11.31 -12.13
CA ILE A 72 6.24 -12.60 -12.23
C ILE A 72 4.79 -12.35 -12.67
N LEU A 73 4.11 -11.38 -12.07
CA LEU A 73 2.72 -11.04 -12.41
C LEU A 73 2.61 -10.55 -13.86
N VAL A 74 3.53 -9.70 -14.34
CA VAL A 74 3.58 -9.28 -15.75
C VAL A 74 3.74 -10.48 -16.66
N TYR A 75 4.69 -11.37 -16.38
CA TYR A 75 4.92 -12.54 -17.21
C TYR A 75 3.67 -13.42 -17.30
N ILE A 76 3.01 -13.71 -16.19
CA ILE A 76 1.84 -14.59 -16.18
C ILE A 76 0.64 -13.90 -16.85
N PHE A 77 0.27 -12.70 -16.39
CA PHE A 77 -1.01 -12.10 -16.75
C PHE A 77 -0.98 -11.27 -18.03
N ALA A 78 0.15 -10.62 -18.32
CA ALA A 78 0.29 -9.79 -19.51
C ALA A 78 0.93 -10.54 -20.68
N PHE A 79 1.93 -11.39 -20.43
CA PHE A 79 2.62 -12.11 -21.50
C PHE A 79 1.98 -13.46 -21.85
N VAL A 80 1.77 -14.34 -20.85
CA VAL A 80 1.21 -15.69 -21.08
C VAL A 80 -0.31 -15.63 -21.30
N MET A 81 -1.05 -15.06 -20.36
CA MET A 81 -2.53 -15.02 -20.42
C MET A 81 -3.09 -13.88 -21.29
N ARG A 82 -2.31 -12.81 -21.50
CA ARG A 82 -2.70 -11.62 -22.30
C ARG A 82 -4.02 -10.96 -21.86
N ILE A 83 -4.36 -11.07 -20.58
CA ILE A 83 -5.58 -10.47 -20.02
C ILE A 83 -5.35 -9.03 -19.54
N LEU A 84 -4.11 -8.71 -19.15
CA LEU A 84 -3.74 -7.42 -18.59
C LEU A 84 -2.64 -6.73 -19.40
N PRO A 85 -2.59 -5.39 -19.38
CA PRO A 85 -1.57 -4.64 -20.08
C PRO A 85 -0.20 -4.85 -19.44
N LEU A 86 0.86 -4.70 -20.24
CA LEU A 86 2.25 -4.81 -19.79
C LEU A 86 2.66 -3.66 -18.87
N GLY A 87 2.03 -2.49 -19.00
CA GLY A 87 2.38 -1.28 -18.28
C GLY A 87 1.75 -0.03 -18.87
N GLY A 88 2.13 1.13 -18.34
CA GLY A 88 1.51 2.42 -18.63
C GLY A 88 0.37 2.74 -17.67
N ALA A 89 -0.17 3.96 -17.76
CA ALA A 89 -1.33 4.38 -16.97
C ALA A 89 -2.68 4.11 -17.63
N TYR A 90 -2.69 4.02 -18.96
CA TYR A 90 -3.86 3.81 -19.81
C TYR A 90 -3.37 3.43 -21.22
N SER A 91 -4.28 3.00 -22.07
CA SER A 91 -4.03 2.54 -23.43
C SER A 91 -3.38 3.62 -24.30
N SER A 92 -2.41 3.23 -25.12
CA SER A 92 -1.71 4.15 -26.02
C SER A 92 -2.67 4.73 -27.07
N GLY A 93 -2.65 6.06 -27.26
CA GLY A 93 -3.52 6.76 -28.20
C GLY A 93 -4.84 7.27 -27.59
N THR A 94 -5.17 6.89 -26.36
CA THR A 94 -6.33 7.43 -25.65
C THR A 94 -6.09 8.89 -25.24
N ILE A 95 -7.06 9.76 -25.53
CA ILE A 95 -7.07 11.14 -25.03
C ILE A 95 -7.70 11.09 -23.63
N PRO A 96 -7.00 11.51 -22.56
CA PRO A 96 -7.56 11.49 -21.21
C PRO A 96 -8.85 12.31 -21.12
N GLN A 97 -9.96 11.63 -20.84
CA GLN A 97 -11.27 12.22 -20.60
C GLN A 97 -11.85 11.55 -19.35
N LEU A 98 -12.63 12.28 -18.54
CA LEU A 98 -13.22 11.72 -17.33
C LEU A 98 -14.52 10.97 -17.65
N ASP A 99 -14.43 9.96 -18.50
CA ASP A 99 -15.50 9.03 -18.80
C ASP A 99 -15.27 7.68 -18.08
N LEU A 100 -16.31 6.84 -18.11
CA LEU A 100 -16.26 5.53 -17.46
C LEU A 100 -15.22 4.61 -18.12
N ASP A 101 -15.07 4.71 -19.43
CA ASP A 101 -14.14 3.88 -20.21
C ASP A 101 -12.69 4.19 -19.87
N PHE A 102 -12.32 5.47 -19.76
CA PHE A 102 -11.00 5.88 -19.31
C PHE A 102 -10.73 5.44 -17.87
N LEU A 103 -11.71 5.55 -16.97
CA LEU A 103 -11.54 5.08 -15.59
C LEU A 103 -11.28 3.57 -15.52
N LEU A 104 -12.04 2.77 -16.27
CA LEU A 104 -11.84 1.32 -16.36
C LEU A 104 -10.48 0.98 -16.96
N ASP A 105 -10.05 1.72 -17.98
CA ASP A 105 -8.75 1.54 -18.61
C ASP A 105 -7.61 1.84 -17.61
N VAL A 106 -7.73 2.93 -16.83
CA VAL A 106 -6.78 3.27 -15.76
C VAL A 106 -6.73 2.19 -14.68
N ILE A 107 -7.88 1.68 -14.23
CA ILE A 107 -7.93 0.60 -13.24
C ILE A 107 -7.26 -0.66 -13.79
N ARG A 108 -7.52 -1.02 -15.05
CA ARG A 108 -6.92 -2.18 -15.71
C ARG A 108 -5.40 -2.07 -15.79
N HIS A 109 -4.88 -0.89 -16.09
CA HIS A 109 -3.44 -0.60 -16.16
C HIS A 109 -2.79 -0.54 -14.78
N GLY A 110 -3.49 -0.01 -13.78
CA GLY A 110 -3.03 0.03 -12.39
C GLY A 110 -3.08 -1.31 -11.68
N MET A 111 -3.78 -2.32 -12.21
CA MET A 111 -4.06 -3.56 -11.49
C MET A 111 -2.81 -4.40 -11.18
N LEU A 112 -1.90 -4.59 -12.14
CA LEU A 112 -0.67 -5.35 -11.88
C LEU A 112 0.31 -4.63 -10.93
N PRO A 113 0.60 -3.32 -11.10
CA PRO A 113 1.36 -2.58 -10.11
C PRO A 113 0.73 -2.66 -8.73
N ALA A 114 -0.59 -2.44 -8.63
CA ALA A 114 -1.29 -2.50 -7.35
C ALA A 114 -1.23 -3.90 -6.72
N LEU A 115 -1.48 -4.96 -7.49
CA LEU A 115 -1.39 -6.34 -7.00
C LEU A 115 0.02 -6.69 -6.52
N SER A 116 1.06 -6.22 -7.21
CA SER A 116 2.45 -6.45 -6.78
C SER A 116 2.75 -5.85 -5.42
N ILE A 117 2.14 -4.68 -5.12
CA ILE A 117 2.24 -4.01 -3.83
C ILE A 117 1.38 -4.72 -2.80
N VAL A 118 0.12 -5.00 -3.16
CA VAL A 118 -0.87 -5.57 -2.25
C VAL A 118 -0.44 -6.95 -1.76
N LEU A 119 -0.06 -7.86 -2.66
CA LEU A 119 0.23 -9.23 -2.29
C LEU A 119 1.36 -9.35 -1.26
N THR A 120 2.42 -8.57 -1.42
CA THR A 120 3.56 -8.59 -0.50
C THR A 120 3.28 -7.79 0.78
N SER A 121 2.68 -6.59 0.67
CA SER A 121 2.33 -5.76 1.84
C SER A 121 1.28 -6.42 2.73
N VAL A 122 0.31 -7.14 2.15
CA VAL A 122 -0.68 -7.91 2.94
C VAL A 122 0.01 -8.88 3.88
N GLY A 123 1.13 -9.50 3.47
CA GLY A 123 1.91 -10.39 4.33
C GLY A 123 2.39 -9.69 5.61
N PHE A 124 2.96 -8.50 5.46
CA PHE A 124 3.41 -7.68 6.59
C PHE A 124 2.24 -7.31 7.52
N TRP A 125 1.15 -6.78 6.96
CA TRP A 125 -0.03 -6.39 7.74
C TRP A 125 -0.70 -7.58 8.45
N ALA A 126 -0.79 -8.73 7.79
CA ALA A 126 -1.40 -9.93 8.34
C ALA A 126 -0.60 -10.51 9.51
N LEU A 127 0.74 -10.56 9.38
CA LEU A 127 1.59 -11.06 10.45
C LEU A 127 1.61 -10.09 11.65
N GLY A 128 1.66 -8.78 11.39
CA GLY A 128 1.55 -7.75 12.43
C GLY A 128 0.24 -7.87 13.21
N MET A 129 -0.90 -7.93 12.51
CA MET A 129 -2.21 -8.08 13.15
C MET A 129 -2.32 -9.39 13.92
N ARG A 130 -1.83 -10.50 13.36
CA ARG A 130 -1.82 -11.79 14.05
C ARG A 130 -1.06 -11.69 15.37
N GLY A 131 0.09 -11.02 15.39
CA GLY A 131 0.88 -10.78 16.59
C GLY A 131 0.08 -10.02 17.66
N VAL A 132 -0.51 -8.87 17.30
CA VAL A 132 -1.31 -8.06 18.22
C VAL A 132 -2.55 -8.82 18.71
N MET A 133 -3.22 -9.55 17.82
CA MET A 133 -4.42 -10.31 18.14
C MET A 133 -4.13 -11.42 19.16
N VAL A 134 -2.97 -12.10 19.08
CA VAL A 134 -2.57 -13.10 20.07
C VAL A 134 -2.43 -12.48 21.47
N THR A 135 -1.86 -11.28 21.57
CA THR A 135 -1.77 -10.55 22.84
C THR A 135 -3.16 -10.17 23.36
N VAL A 136 -4.00 -9.59 22.48
CA VAL A 136 -5.36 -9.16 22.83
C VAL A 136 -6.23 -10.32 23.32
N LEU A 137 -6.06 -11.53 22.77
CA LEU A 137 -6.79 -12.73 23.18
C LEU A 137 -6.54 -13.14 24.63
N GLY A 138 -5.43 -12.72 25.23
CA GLY A 138 -5.10 -12.99 26.63
C GLY A 138 -5.69 -12.00 27.64
N GLU A 139 -6.45 -11.00 27.18
CA GLU A 139 -6.95 -9.92 28.02
C GLU A 139 -8.26 -10.27 28.77
N ASP A 140 -8.35 -9.84 30.04
CA ASP A 140 -9.48 -10.16 30.93
C ASP A 140 -10.84 -9.68 30.40
N TYR A 141 -10.88 -8.58 29.65
CA TYR A 141 -12.14 -8.06 29.10
C TYR A 141 -12.76 -9.01 28.05
N LEU A 142 -11.95 -9.84 27.38
CA LEU A 142 -12.47 -10.87 26.48
C LEU A 142 -13.00 -12.06 27.28
N THR A 143 -12.30 -12.51 28.31
CA THR A 143 -12.78 -13.55 29.22
C THR A 143 -14.13 -13.16 29.85
N LEU A 144 -14.26 -11.89 30.27
CA LEU A 144 -15.52 -11.36 30.78
C LEU A 144 -16.62 -11.31 29.69
N ALA A 145 -16.27 -10.95 28.45
CA ALA A 145 -17.21 -10.94 27.33
C ALA A 145 -17.74 -12.36 27.02
N GLU A 146 -16.88 -13.36 27.11
CA GLU A 146 -17.26 -14.78 26.98
C GLU A 146 -18.13 -15.25 28.14
N ALA A 147 -17.79 -14.90 29.38
CA ALA A 147 -18.59 -15.22 30.57
C ALA A 147 -19.99 -14.59 30.53
N LYS A 148 -20.14 -13.44 29.87
CA LYS A 148 -21.44 -12.79 29.61
C LYS A 148 -22.26 -13.47 28.51
N GLY A 149 -21.73 -14.50 27.85
CA GLY A 149 -22.41 -15.23 26.78
C GLY A 149 -22.58 -14.42 25.49
N LEU A 150 -21.71 -13.43 25.24
CA LEU A 150 -21.77 -12.66 24.00
C LEU A 150 -21.44 -13.55 22.80
N PRO A 151 -22.11 -13.35 21.63
CA PRO A 151 -21.84 -14.17 20.47
C PRO A 151 -20.43 -13.93 19.94
N ASP A 152 -19.77 -14.98 19.45
CA ASP A 152 -18.36 -14.95 19.00
C ASP A 152 -18.08 -13.86 17.98
N ARG A 153 -19.01 -13.59 17.06
CA ARG A 153 -18.87 -12.52 16.06
C ARG A 153 -18.76 -11.15 16.72
N ARG A 154 -19.52 -10.91 17.81
CA ARG A 154 -19.47 -9.66 18.56
C ARG A 154 -18.16 -9.55 19.33
N ILE A 155 -17.72 -10.63 19.98
CA ILE A 155 -16.42 -10.67 20.68
C ILE A 155 -15.29 -10.39 19.69
N PHE A 156 -15.30 -11.04 18.53
CA PHE A 156 -14.30 -10.85 17.49
C PHE A 156 -14.24 -9.40 16.96
N PHE A 157 -15.34 -8.85 16.44
CA PHE A 157 -15.30 -7.54 15.80
C PHE A 157 -15.28 -6.38 16.79
N ALA A 158 -16.11 -6.42 17.84
CA ALA A 158 -16.33 -5.26 18.70
C ALA A 158 -15.32 -5.16 19.86
N TYR A 159 -14.73 -6.28 20.27
CA TYR A 159 -13.77 -6.31 21.39
C TYR A 159 -12.36 -6.60 20.88
N ALA A 160 -12.12 -7.76 20.29
CA ALA A 160 -10.76 -8.19 19.95
C ALA A 160 -10.17 -7.38 18.79
N MET A 161 -10.82 -7.39 17.62
CA MET A 161 -10.34 -6.69 16.42
C MET A 161 -10.27 -5.18 16.63
N ARG A 162 -11.26 -4.58 17.31
CA ARG A 162 -11.26 -3.15 17.61
C ARG A 162 -10.03 -2.71 18.40
N ASN A 163 -9.65 -3.47 19.44
CA ASN A 163 -8.47 -3.15 20.24
C ASN A 163 -7.17 -3.48 19.52
N ALA A 164 -7.15 -4.59 18.76
CA ALA A 164 -5.97 -4.99 17.98
C ALA A 164 -5.69 -4.07 16.77
N LEU A 165 -6.69 -3.34 16.28
CA LEU A 165 -6.52 -2.39 15.18
C LEU A 165 -5.79 -1.10 15.58
N LEU A 166 -5.76 -0.72 16.88
CA LEU A 166 -5.17 0.56 17.29
C LEU A 166 -3.70 0.70 16.84
N PRO A 167 -2.79 -0.26 17.12
CA PRO A 167 -1.40 -0.16 16.63
C PRO A 167 -1.28 -0.26 15.10
N GLN A 168 -2.21 -0.98 14.47
CA GLN A 168 -2.22 -1.16 13.01
C GLN A 168 -2.62 0.14 12.29
N VAL A 169 -3.60 0.88 12.84
CA VAL A 169 -4.03 2.18 12.30
C VAL A 169 -2.89 3.21 12.38
N THR A 170 -2.14 3.19 13.48
CA THR A 170 -0.94 4.01 13.64
C THR A 170 0.09 3.71 12.55
N SER A 171 0.37 2.42 12.32
CA SER A 171 1.27 2.00 11.23
C SER A 171 0.72 2.42 9.85
N LEU A 172 -0.60 2.36 9.65
CA LEU A 172 -1.24 2.79 8.41
C LEU A 172 -1.06 4.29 8.18
N ALA A 173 -1.21 5.11 9.23
CA ALA A 173 -1.01 6.56 9.15
C ALA A 173 0.42 6.90 8.71
N ILE A 174 1.43 6.21 9.28
CA ILE A 174 2.83 6.36 8.89
C ILE A 174 3.03 5.97 7.41
N ALA A 175 2.47 4.83 6.99
CA ALA A 175 2.57 4.36 5.61
C ALA A 175 1.91 5.35 4.62
N LEU A 176 0.74 5.89 4.96
CA LEU A 176 0.04 6.90 4.16
C LEU A 176 0.72 8.28 4.20
N GLY A 177 1.46 8.61 5.24
CA GLY A 177 2.31 9.80 5.22
C GLY A 177 3.38 9.67 4.12
N THR A 178 3.98 8.49 3.98
CA THR A 178 5.16 8.31 3.13
C THR A 178 4.86 7.91 1.68
N VAL A 179 3.60 7.69 1.28
CA VAL A 179 3.27 7.23 -0.10
C VAL A 179 3.69 8.20 -1.20
N ALA A 180 3.72 9.51 -0.95
CA ALA A 180 4.17 10.47 -1.95
C ALA A 180 5.69 10.35 -2.27
N SER A 181 6.44 9.58 -1.49
CA SER A 181 7.85 9.26 -1.77
C SER A 181 8.02 8.35 -3.00
N GLY A 182 6.94 7.72 -3.45
CA GLY A 182 6.95 6.85 -4.62
C GLY A 182 7.54 5.47 -4.39
N SER A 183 7.30 4.60 -5.37
CA SER A 183 7.88 3.25 -5.43
C SER A 183 8.62 3.12 -6.75
N VAL A 184 9.86 3.64 -6.76
CA VAL A 184 10.68 3.79 -7.97
C VAL A 184 10.72 2.50 -8.78
N LEU A 185 10.99 1.37 -8.12
CA LEU A 185 11.14 0.09 -8.81
C LEU A 185 9.82 -0.43 -9.39
N VAL A 186 8.70 -0.27 -8.68
CA VAL A 186 7.39 -0.69 -9.21
C VAL A 186 7.01 0.18 -10.40
N GLU A 187 7.14 1.50 -10.27
CA GLU A 187 6.82 2.42 -11.36
C GLU A 187 7.69 2.19 -12.61
N VAL A 188 8.97 1.83 -12.43
CA VAL A 188 9.87 1.48 -13.53
C VAL A 188 9.47 0.15 -14.19
N VAL A 189 9.21 -0.90 -13.40
CA VAL A 189 8.83 -2.22 -13.94
C VAL A 189 7.56 -2.13 -14.79
N PHE A 190 6.59 -1.34 -14.36
CA PHE A 190 5.30 -1.19 -15.04
C PHE A 190 5.21 0.01 -15.98
N ASN A 191 6.30 0.75 -16.22
CA ASN A 191 6.27 2.02 -16.96
C ASN A 191 5.13 2.95 -16.50
N TYR A 192 4.87 2.97 -15.19
CA TYR A 192 3.79 3.72 -14.60
C TYR A 192 4.23 5.18 -14.43
N PRO A 193 3.44 6.19 -14.87
CA PRO A 193 3.90 7.58 -15.00
C PRO A 193 3.92 8.36 -13.67
N GLY A 194 4.57 7.79 -12.66
CA GLY A 194 4.76 8.38 -11.35
C GLY A 194 6.10 9.10 -11.17
N ILE A 195 6.34 9.56 -9.95
CA ILE A 195 7.53 10.34 -9.56
C ILE A 195 8.81 9.50 -9.69
N GLY A 196 8.75 8.22 -9.32
CA GLY A 196 9.86 7.30 -9.45
C GLY A 196 10.24 7.02 -10.91
N TRP A 197 9.24 6.92 -11.80
CA TRP A 197 9.50 6.83 -13.24
C TRP A 197 10.13 8.11 -13.80
N LEU A 198 9.69 9.29 -13.34
CA LEU A 198 10.35 10.56 -13.70
C LEU A 198 11.81 10.61 -13.24
N LEU A 199 12.08 10.18 -12.00
CA LEU A 199 13.44 10.11 -11.46
C LEU A 199 14.33 9.17 -12.29
N TYR A 200 13.82 7.98 -12.61
CA TYR A 200 14.54 7.00 -13.42
C TYR A 200 14.92 7.55 -14.80
N ASN A 201 13.97 8.19 -15.49
CA ASN A 201 14.23 8.78 -16.79
C ASN A 201 15.22 9.94 -16.71
N ALA A 202 15.11 10.79 -15.69
CA ALA A 202 16.04 11.90 -15.48
C ALA A 202 17.48 11.40 -15.23
N LEU A 203 17.65 10.31 -14.49
CA LEU A 203 18.95 9.67 -14.29
C LEU A 203 19.50 9.09 -15.61
N ARG A 204 18.66 8.38 -16.37
CA ARG A 204 19.00 7.82 -17.68
C ARG A 204 19.41 8.89 -18.70
N SER A 205 18.74 10.04 -18.70
CA SER A 205 19.02 11.14 -19.62
C SER A 205 20.02 12.18 -19.09
N SER A 206 20.56 11.96 -17.88
CA SER A 206 21.43 12.92 -17.20
C SER A 206 20.82 14.32 -17.07
N ASP A 207 19.48 14.41 -16.91
CA ASP A 207 18.78 15.68 -16.64
C ASP A 207 18.90 16.04 -15.15
N TYR A 208 20.07 16.58 -14.78
CA TYR A 208 20.40 16.93 -13.40
C TYR A 208 19.37 17.87 -12.76
N TYR A 209 18.78 18.79 -13.53
CA TYR A 209 17.74 19.69 -13.02
C TYR A 209 16.48 18.93 -12.61
N MET A 210 16.09 17.91 -13.38
CA MET A 210 14.95 17.06 -13.02
C MET A 210 15.28 16.18 -11.81
N VAL A 211 16.48 15.58 -11.77
CA VAL A 211 16.92 14.78 -10.61
C VAL A 211 16.87 15.61 -9.32
N GLN A 212 17.49 16.78 -9.31
CA GLN A 212 17.49 17.68 -8.14
C GLN A 212 16.08 18.09 -7.73
N GLY A 213 15.22 18.44 -8.70
CA GLY A 213 13.84 18.82 -8.41
C GLY A 213 13.00 17.69 -7.83
N VAL A 214 13.14 16.47 -8.36
CA VAL A 214 12.47 15.28 -7.80
C VAL A 214 13.00 14.98 -6.40
N THR A 215 14.31 14.96 -6.19
CA THR A 215 14.90 14.72 -4.88
C THR A 215 14.46 15.75 -3.84
N PHE A 216 14.48 17.05 -4.18
CA PHE A 216 14.00 18.10 -3.29
C PHE A 216 12.52 17.91 -2.93
N PHE A 217 11.68 17.61 -3.92
CA PHE A 217 10.25 17.36 -3.72
C PHE A 217 10.00 16.15 -2.79
N LEU A 218 10.75 15.06 -2.97
CA LEU A 218 10.66 13.87 -2.12
C LEU A 218 11.05 14.19 -0.68
N ILE A 219 12.17 14.90 -0.46
CA ILE A 219 12.61 15.31 0.88
C ILE A 219 11.55 16.17 1.56
N LEU A 220 11.05 17.20 0.87
CA LEU A 220 10.03 18.09 1.40
C LEU A 220 8.76 17.32 1.78
N THR A 221 8.31 16.43 0.90
CA THR A 221 7.07 15.69 1.11
C THR A 221 7.20 14.67 2.24
N VAL A 222 8.31 13.95 2.33
CA VAL A 222 8.60 13.07 3.47
C VAL A 222 8.63 13.86 4.77
N ALA A 223 9.34 14.99 4.81
CA ALA A 223 9.45 15.82 6.01
C ALA A 223 8.07 16.34 6.47
N VAL A 224 7.27 16.87 5.55
CA VAL A 224 5.92 17.36 5.84
C VAL A 224 5.00 16.23 6.30
N SER A 225 5.08 15.07 5.64
CA SER A 225 4.26 13.93 6.00
C SER A 225 4.61 13.34 7.35
N VAL A 226 5.89 13.21 7.69
CA VAL A 226 6.34 12.77 9.01
C VAL A 226 5.86 13.76 10.07
N LEU A 227 6.02 15.07 9.85
CA LEU A 227 5.52 16.10 10.75
C LEU A 227 4.01 15.98 10.98
N ILE A 228 3.21 15.78 9.92
CA ILE A 228 1.76 15.58 10.02
C ILE A 228 1.45 14.32 10.86
N VAL A 229 2.16 13.22 10.61
CA VAL A 229 1.97 11.97 11.36
C VAL A 229 2.31 12.17 12.84
N ASP A 230 3.42 12.84 13.16
CA ASP A 230 3.83 13.13 14.54
C ASP A 230 2.80 14.02 15.27
N MET A 231 2.17 14.97 14.57
CA MET A 231 1.10 15.78 15.14
C MET A 231 -0.19 14.99 15.39
N ILE A 232 -0.47 13.97 14.57
CA ILE A 232 -1.66 13.11 14.69
C ILE A 232 -1.44 11.98 15.68
N TYR A 233 -0.19 11.55 15.89
CA TYR A 233 0.17 10.39 16.69
C TYR A 233 -0.41 10.40 18.12
N PRO A 234 -0.39 11.53 18.88
CA PRO A 234 -0.99 11.61 20.21
C PRO A 234 -2.53 11.44 20.21
N LEU A 235 -3.19 11.82 19.11
CA LEU A 235 -4.65 11.67 18.97
C LEU A 235 -5.05 10.21 18.69
N LEU A 236 -4.18 9.45 18.04
CA LEU A 236 -4.43 8.06 17.66
C LEU A 236 -4.09 7.07 18.78
N ASP A 237 -3.01 7.32 19.52
CA ASP A 237 -2.60 6.49 20.66
C ASP A 237 -2.48 7.32 21.95
N PRO A 238 -3.57 7.44 22.73
CA PRO A 238 -3.59 8.18 23.99
C PRO A 238 -2.76 7.53 25.11
N ARG A 239 -2.12 6.36 24.87
CA ARG A 239 -1.22 5.72 25.83
C ARG A 239 0.11 6.46 26.00
N ILE A 240 0.41 7.40 25.09
CA ILE A 240 1.66 8.16 25.06
C ILE A 240 1.62 9.37 26.00
N GLU A 241 0.43 9.81 26.42
CA GLU A 241 0.25 10.92 27.39
C GLU A 241 0.42 10.51 28.86
N ARG A 242 0.98 9.33 29.18
CA ARG A 242 1.26 8.90 30.55
C ARG A 242 2.74 8.69 30.83
#